data_AF-R5N202-F1
#
_entry.id   AF-R5N202-F1
#
_cell.length_a   1.000
_cell.length_b   1.000
_cell.length_c   1.000
_cell.angle_alpha   90.00
_cell.angle_beta   90.00
_cell.angle_gamma   90.00
#
_symmetry.space_group_name_H-M   'P 1'
#
loop_
_entity.id
_entity.type
_entity.pdbx_description
1 polymer ?
#
loop_
_entity_poly.entity_id
_entity_poly.type
_entity_poly.pdbx_seq_one_letter_code
_entity_poly.pdbx_strand_id
1 'polypeptide(L)' 'MKNKEDINNSAFYYSVNMLRHLLKMNLITEDEYNRIVRISSEYYSTKIYCV' A
#
# COMPACT_ATOMS: atom_id res chain seq x y z
N MET A 1 22.81 3.85 -9.18
CA MET A 1 21.61 4.43 -8.52
C MET A 1 20.60 3.32 -8.36
N LYS A 2 20.01 3.12 -7.18
CA LYS A 2 18.87 2.19 -7.04
C LYS A 2 17.74 2.72 -7.94
N ASN A 3 17.06 1.82 -8.67
CA ASN A 3 15.93 2.20 -9.50
C ASN A 3 14.85 2.79 -8.59
N LYS A 4 14.44 4.03 -8.88
CA LYS A 4 13.43 4.75 -8.10
C LYS A 4 12.08 4.01 -8.10
N GLU A 5 11.80 3.30 -9.18
CA GLU A 5 10.64 2.43 -9.30
C GLU A 5 10.67 1.28 -8.30
N ASP A 6 11.81 0.59 -8.15
CA ASP A 6 11.96 -0.51 -7.19
C ASP A 6 11.81 -0.02 -5.74
N ILE A 7 12.32 1.18 -5.44
CA ILE A 7 12.15 1.80 -4.13
C ILE A 7 10.68 2.09 -3.86
N ASN A 8 9.98 2.70 -4.82
CA ASN A 8 8.57 3.03 -4.67
C ASN A 8 7.70 1.77 -4.56
N ASN A 9 7.96 0.76 -5.38
CA ASN A 9 7.25 -0.52 -5.34
C ASN A 9 7.44 -1.22 -3.98
N SER A 10 8.66 -1.28 -3.46
CA SER A 10 8.94 -1.91 -2.17
C SER A 10 8.31 -1.12 -1.00
N ALA A 11 8.38 0.21 -1.01
CA ALA A 11 7.75 1.06 -0.01
C ALA A 11 6.22 0.92 -0.01
N PHE A 12 5.60 0.89 -1.19
CA PHE A 12 4.16 0.70 -1.34
C PHE A 12 3.72 -0.70 -0.88
N TYR A 13 4.45 -1.75 -1.25
CA TYR A 13 4.09 -3.11 -0.81
C TYR A 13 4.16 -3.25 0.72
N TYR A 14 5.19 -2.65 1.34
CA TYR A 14 5.32 -2.62 2.79
C TYR A 14 4.14 -1.90 3.46
N SER A 15 3.72 -0.74 2.93
CA SER A 15 2.58 0.00 3.49
C SER A 15 1.27 -0.78 3.38
N VAL A 16 1.00 -1.40 2.22
CA VAL A 16 -0.18 -2.25 2.01
C VAL A 16 -0.19 -3.44 2.98
N ASN A 17 0.96 -4.07 3.23
CA ASN A 17 1.04 -5.19 4.17
C ASN A 17 0.71 -4.75 5.61
N MET A 18 1.21 -3.60 6.05
CA MET A 18 0.86 -3.03 7.35
C MET A 18 -0.63 -2.74 7.46
N LEU A 19 -1.23 -2.14 6.42
CA LEU A 19 -2.68 -1.88 6.38
C LEU A 19 -3.50 -3.18 6.45
N ARG A 20 -3.06 -4.25 5.79
CA ARG A 20 -3.69 -5.58 5.90
C ARG A 20 -3.67 -6.11 7.34
N HIS A 21 -2.59 -5.89 8.09
CA HIS A 21 -2.54 -6.27 9.51
C HIS A 21 -3.51 -5.45 10.36
N LEU A 22 -3.56 -4.13 10.16
CA LEU A 22 -4.49 -3.26 10.89
C LEU A 22 -5.96 -3.64 10.62
N LEU A 23 -6.29 -3.97 9.37
CA LEU A 23 -7.61 -4.44 8.98
C LEU A 23 -7.96 -5.76 9.67
N LYS A 24 -7.03 -6.74 9.68
CA LYS A 24 -7.22 -8.03 10.38
C LYS A 24 -7.44 -7.87 11.89
N MET A 25 -6.88 -6.83 12.48
CA MET A 25 -7.05 -6.50 13.90
C MET A 25 -8.32 -5.68 14.17
N ASN A 26 -9.13 -5.37 13.14
CA ASN A 26 -10.29 -4.48 13.22
C ASN A 26 -9.96 -3.08 13.77
N LEU A 27 -8.72 -2.60 13.55
CA LEU A 27 -8.29 -1.26 13.94
C LEU A 27 -8.63 -0.21 12.88
N ILE A 28 -8.88 -0.65 11.66
CA ILE A 28 -9.40 0.14 10.55
C ILE A 28 -10.50 -0.64 9.85
N THR A 29 -11.38 0.07 9.17
CA THR A 29 -12.43 -0.49 8.32
C THR A 29 -11.91 -0.82 6.92
N GLU A 30 -12.67 -1.62 6.18
CA GLU A 30 -12.37 -1.92 4.77
C GLU A 30 -12.42 -0.67 3.89
N ASP A 31 -13.31 0.29 4.17
CA ASP A 31 -13.38 1.57 3.46
C ASP A 31 -12.11 2.41 3.68
N GLU A 32 -11.66 2.52 4.94
CA GLU A 32 -10.42 3.21 5.28
C GLU A 32 -9.20 2.55 4.63
N TYR A 33 -9.13 1.22 4.68
CA TYR A 33 -8.09 0.45 3.99
C TYR A 33 -8.07 0.80 2.49
N ASN A 34 -9.20 0.70 1.79
CA ASN A 34 -9.29 0.94 0.36
C ASN A 34 -8.93 2.39 -0.01
N ARG A 35 -9.38 3.36 0.79
CA ARG A 35 -9.08 4.77 0.58
C ARG A 35 -7.57 5.07 0.74
N ILE A 36 -6.94 4.53 1.79
CA ILE A 36 -5.50 4.72 2.03
C ILE A 36 -4.67 4.02 0.95
N VAL A 37 -5.05 2.81 0.55
CA VAL A 37 -4.37 2.07 -0.53
C VAL A 37 -4.41 2.86 -1.84
N ARG A 38 -5.56 3.42 -2.20
CA ARG A 38 -5.70 4.25 -3.41
C ARG A 38 -4.77 5.46 -3.37
N ILE A 39 -4.80 6.24 -2.29
CA ILE A 39 -3.93 7.42 -2.11
C ILE A 39 -2.45 7.04 -2.18
N SER A 40 -2.08 5.93 -1.53
CA SER A 40 -0.70 5.43 -1.52
C SER A 40 -0.23 5.01 -2.90
N SER A 41 -1.10 4.39 -3.71
CA SER A 41 -0.77 3.95 -5.07
C SER A 41 -0.46 5.14 -5.99
N GLU A 42 -1.21 6.23 -5.84
CA GLU A 42 -0.98 7.49 -6.56
C GLU A 42 0.34 8.14 -6.11
N TYR A 43 0.61 8.20 -4.80
CA TYR A 43 1.84 8.79 -4.26
C TYR A 43 3.11 8.08 -4.74
N TYR A 44 3.13 6.75 -4.71
CA TYR A 44 4.29 5.97 -5.14
C TYR A 44 4.35 5.76 -6.66
N SER A 45 3.32 6.18 -7.40
CA SER A 45 3.17 5.88 -8.84
C SER A 45 3.26 4.37 -9.13
N THR A 46 2.76 3.55 -8.20
CA THR A 46 2.79 2.08 -8.24
C THR A 46 1.36 1.56 -8.37
N LYS A 47 1.17 0.51 -9.18
CA LYS A 47 -0.12 -0.21 -9.26
C LYS A 47 -0.04 -1.48 -8.43
N ILE A 48 -1.12 -1.80 -7.70
CA ILE A 48 -1.31 -3.16 -7.19
C ILE A 48 -1.56 -4.06 -8.39
N TYR A 49 -0.57 -4.87 -8.76
CA TYR A 49 -0.84 -6.08 -9.54
C TYR A 49 -1.23 -7.14 -8.52
N CYS A 50 -2.49 -7.57 -8.57
CA CYS A 50 -3.13 -8.44 -7.58
C CYS A 50 -2.17 -9.52 -7.02
N VAL A 51 -2.02 -9.54 -5.69
CA VAL A 51 -1.35 -10.60 -4.91
C VAL A 51 -2.33 -11.19 -3.92
#